data_AF-A0A4U4E1X4-F1
#
_entry.id   AF-A0A4U4E1X4-F1
#
_cell.length_a   1.000
_cell.length_b   1.000
_cell.length_c   1.000
_cell.angle_alpha   90.00
_cell.angle_beta   90.00
_cell.angle_gamma   90.00
#
_symmetry.space_group_name_H-M   'P 1'
#
loop_
_entity.id
_entity.type
_entity.pdbx_description
1 polymer ?
#
loop_
_entity_poly.entity_id
_entity_poly.type
_entity_poly.pdbx_seq_one_letter_code
_entity_poly.pdbx_strand_id
1 'polypeptide(L)'
;LDKFNEVSKGKVRIAGWLVPDKPEGAIGKFAYILIMEHGTTKEITRVASQGIKRPDVKKNYGYKGGDTLGMDVTVDLSWMKKGTKIDVIFRRCNQANGEGAVNDVRISDIYLTL
;
A
#
# COMPACT_ATOMS: atom_id res chain seq x y z
N LEU A 1 7.08 5.54 -9.10
CA LEU A 1 5.81 5.93 -9.68
C LEU A 1 4.75 5.01 -9.11
N ASP A 2 4.02 5.52 -8.13
CA ASP A 2 2.85 4.85 -7.58
C ASP A 2 1.70 4.98 -8.57
N LYS A 3 0.80 4.00 -8.59
CA LYS A 3 -0.35 3.95 -9.51
C LYS A 3 -1.63 3.78 -8.71
N PHE A 4 -2.60 4.64 -9.01
CA PHE A 4 -3.97 4.54 -8.53
C PHE A 4 -4.90 4.76 -9.72
N ASN A 5 -5.47 3.68 -10.25
CA ASN A 5 -6.31 3.76 -11.45
C ASN A 5 -7.48 2.78 -11.37
N GLU A 6 -8.61 3.15 -11.96
CA GLU A 6 -9.73 2.24 -12.18
C GLU A 6 -9.32 1.15 -13.19
N VAL A 7 -9.53 -0.11 -12.84
CA VAL A 7 -9.33 -1.24 -13.76
C VAL A 7 -10.65 -1.64 -14.43
N SER A 8 -11.74 -1.51 -13.69
CA SER A 8 -13.11 -1.73 -14.13
C SER A 8 -14.03 -1.06 -13.10
N LYS A 9 -15.32 -0.90 -13.42
CA LYS A 9 -16.28 -0.18 -12.57
C LYS A 9 -16.16 -0.55 -11.09
N GLY A 10 -15.72 0.41 -10.26
CA GLY A 10 -15.60 0.25 -8.81
C GLY A 10 -14.41 -0.60 -8.32
N LYS A 11 -13.57 -1.13 -9.22
CA LYS A 11 -12.33 -1.85 -8.87
C LYS A 11 -11.12 -1.00 -9.19
N VAL A 12 -10.33 -0.72 -8.16
CA VAL A 12 -9.16 0.14 -8.27
C VAL A 12 -7.90 -0.67 -8.11
N ARG A 13 -6.95 -0.48 -9.02
CA ARG A 13 -5.59 -0.97 -8.86
C ARG A 13 -4.77 0.06 -8.11
N ILE A 14 -4.15 -0.39 -7.03
CA ILE A 14 -3.25 0.37 -6.17
C ILE A 14 -1.90 -0.33 -6.21
N ALA A 15 -0.89 0.36 -6.72
CA ALA A 15 0.45 -0.20 -6.84
C ALA A 15 1.52 0.82 -6.45
N GLY A 16 2.61 0.32 -5.88
CA GLY A 16 3.71 1.13 -5.37
C GLY A 16 4.82 0.26 -4.79
N TRP A 17 5.74 0.86 -4.05
CA TRP A 17 6.75 0.13 -3.29
C TRP A 17 7.05 0.85 -1.98
N LEU A 18 7.37 0.08 -0.95
CA LEU A 18 7.79 0.63 0.34
C LEU A 18 9.11 -0.02 0.75
N VAL A 19 10.15 0.79 0.77
CA VAL A 19 11.53 0.40 1.06
C VAL A 19 11.95 1.03 2.40
N PRO A 20 12.95 0.47 3.10
CA PRO A 20 13.48 1.13 4.28
C PRO A 20 14.11 2.49 3.96
N ASP A 21 14.09 3.38 4.94
CA ASP A 21 14.61 4.75 4.89
C ASP A 21 16.13 4.82 4.71
N LYS A 22 16.84 3.78 5.15
CA LYS A 22 18.28 3.60 5.02
C LYS A 22 18.63 2.18 4.57
N PRO A 23 19.81 1.95 3.96
CA PRO A 23 20.18 0.65 3.41
C PRO A 23 20.10 -0.53 4.40
N GLU A 24 20.49 -0.31 5.66
CA GLU A 24 20.44 -1.28 6.76
C GLU A 24 19.13 -1.21 7.58
N GLY A 25 18.17 -0.39 7.16
CA GLY A 25 16.92 -0.17 7.88
C GLY A 25 16.08 -1.44 7.96
N ALA A 26 15.39 -1.63 9.09
CA ALA A 26 14.40 -2.68 9.22
C ALA A 26 13.17 -2.36 8.36
N ILE A 27 12.63 -3.38 7.70
CA ILE A 27 11.40 -3.29 6.93
C ILE A 27 10.54 -4.51 7.21
N GLY A 28 9.24 -4.30 7.39
CA GLY A 28 8.29 -5.39 7.63
C GLY A 28 8.27 -6.45 6.52
N LYS A 29 8.09 -7.72 6.91
CA LYS A 29 8.04 -8.87 5.99
C LYS A 29 6.72 -8.91 5.21
N PHE A 30 5.61 -8.62 5.87
CA PHE A 30 4.28 -8.67 5.27
C PHE A 30 3.89 -7.30 4.73
N ALA A 31 3.03 -7.28 3.71
CA ALA A 31 2.66 -6.07 2.99
C ALA A 31 1.14 -5.98 2.84
N TYR A 32 0.60 -4.79 3.12
CA TYR A 32 -0.83 -4.51 3.03
C TYR A 32 -1.08 -3.15 2.41
N ILE A 33 -2.19 -3.04 1.69
CA ILE A 33 -2.81 -1.76 1.34
C ILE A 33 -4.04 -1.60 2.22
N LEU A 34 -4.06 -0.55 3.03
CA LEU A 34 -5.20 -0.21 3.87
C LEU A 34 -5.96 0.95 3.21
N ILE A 35 -7.29 0.86 3.26
CA ILE A 35 -8.20 1.93 2.90
C ILE A 35 -8.71 2.52 4.20
N MET A 36 -8.54 3.83 4.36
CA MET A 36 -8.93 4.56 5.56
C MET A 36 -10.04 5.55 5.25
N GLU A 37 -10.88 5.80 6.24
CA GLU A 37 -11.77 6.95 6.21
C GLU A 37 -10.91 8.23 6.23
N HIS A 38 -11.19 9.13 5.28
CA HIS A 38 -10.35 10.30 5.07
C HIS A 38 -10.27 11.21 6.31
N GLY A 39 -9.05 11.61 6.68
CA GLY A 39 -8.82 12.50 7.81
C GLY A 39 -8.98 11.83 9.18
N THR A 40 -9.22 10.50 9.23
CA THR A 40 -9.35 9.76 10.48
C THR A 40 -8.34 8.61 10.58
N THR A 41 -8.40 7.89 11.71
CA THR A 41 -7.63 6.66 11.95
C THR A 41 -8.46 5.40 11.71
N LYS A 42 -9.72 5.56 11.30
CA LYS A 42 -10.64 4.44 11.10
C LYS A 42 -10.31 3.71 9.81
N GLU A 43 -9.90 2.46 9.96
CA GLU A 43 -9.72 1.56 8.83
C GLU A 43 -11.08 1.11 8.29
N ILE A 44 -11.20 1.15 6.97
CA ILE A 44 -12.36 0.66 6.24
C ILE A 44 -12.14 -0.80 5.83
N THR A 45 -10.99 -1.08 5.22
CA THR A 45 -10.60 -2.43 4.80
C THR A 45 -9.09 -2.49 4.55
N ARG A 46 -8.56 -3.71 4.46
CA ARG A 46 -7.17 -3.96 4.06
C ARG A 46 -7.08 -5.13 3.09
N VAL A 47 -6.09 -5.07 2.21
CA VAL A 47 -5.78 -6.15 1.26
C VAL A 47 -4.31 -6.51 1.38
N ALA A 48 -4.01 -7.80 1.58
CA ALA A 48 -2.65 -8.30 1.60
C ALA A 48 -2.03 -8.27 0.20
N SER A 49 -0.79 -7.83 0.10
CA SER A 49 0.02 -7.92 -1.11
C SER A 49 0.98 -9.10 -1.00
N GLN A 50 1.10 -9.89 -2.08
CA GLN A 50 2.06 -11.00 -2.15
C GLN A 50 3.51 -10.52 -2.27
N GLY A 51 3.72 -9.23 -2.53
CA GLY A 51 5.03 -8.64 -2.75
C GLY A 51 5.56 -8.89 -4.15
N ILE A 52 6.20 -7.89 -4.74
CA ILE A 52 6.76 -7.95 -6.10
C ILE A 52 8.24 -7.63 -6.05
N LYS A 53 9.05 -8.44 -6.74
CA LYS A 53 10.48 -8.16 -6.90
C LYS A 53 10.69 -6.93 -7.77
N ARG A 54 11.47 -5.98 -7.26
CA ARG A 54 11.85 -4.74 -7.95
C ARG A 54 13.36 -4.55 -7.90
N PRO A 55 14.12 -5.32 -8.70
CA PRO A 55 15.58 -5.24 -8.70
C PRO A 55 16.10 -3.86 -9.10
N ASP A 56 15.34 -3.14 -9.93
CA ASP A 56 15.60 -1.75 -10.31
C ASP A 56 15.52 -0.81 -9.09
N VAL A 57 14.50 -0.97 -8.24
CA VAL A 57 14.35 -0.18 -7.00
C VAL A 57 15.45 -0.57 -6.01
N LYS A 58 15.72 -1.88 -5.85
CA LYS A 58 16.81 -2.35 -4.97
C LYS A 58 18.17 -1.77 -5.38
N LYS A 59 18.46 -1.74 -6.67
CA LYS A 59 19.70 -1.14 -7.20
C LYS A 59 19.77 0.35 -6.91
N ASN A 60 18.67 1.09 -7.08
CA ASN A 60 18.66 2.55 -6.90
C ASN A 60 18.75 2.98 -5.42
N TYR A 61 18.14 2.23 -4.51
CA TYR A 61 18.06 2.59 -3.10
C TYR A 61 19.04 1.81 -2.20
N GLY A 62 19.69 0.76 -2.74
CA GLY A 62 20.79 0.06 -2.06
C GLY A 62 20.40 -0.73 -0.80
N TYR A 63 19.11 -0.97 -0.54
CA TYR A 63 18.68 -1.63 0.69
C TYR A 63 19.09 -3.11 0.74
N LYS A 64 19.47 -3.57 1.94
CA LYS A 64 19.95 -4.93 2.19
C LYS A 64 18.83 -5.91 2.51
N GLY A 65 17.74 -5.45 3.10
CA GLY A 65 16.61 -6.28 3.56
C GLY A 65 15.43 -6.32 2.59
N GLY A 66 14.83 -7.50 2.42
CA GLY A 66 13.62 -7.72 1.60
C GLY A 66 13.90 -7.73 0.10
N ASP A 67 13.25 -8.62 -0.64
CA ASP A 67 13.37 -8.70 -2.11
C ASP A 67 12.07 -8.40 -2.83
N THR A 68 10.94 -8.56 -2.14
CA THR A 68 9.59 -8.40 -2.68
C THR A 68 8.92 -7.13 -2.13
N LEU A 69 9.64 -6.01 -2.23
CA LEU A 69 9.23 -4.73 -1.63
C LEU A 69 8.17 -3.95 -2.42
N GLY A 70 7.91 -4.34 -3.68
CA GLY A 70 6.79 -3.82 -4.48
C GLY A 70 5.43 -4.36 -4.02
N MET A 71 4.38 -3.58 -4.26
CA MET A 71 2.98 -3.91 -3.96
C MET A 71 2.11 -3.58 -5.17
N ASP A 72 1.15 -4.45 -5.46
CA ASP A 72 0.17 -4.28 -6.52
C ASP A 72 -1.06 -5.09 -6.17
N VAL A 73 -2.16 -4.40 -5.86
CA VAL A 73 -3.42 -5.03 -5.48
C VAL A 73 -4.56 -4.38 -6.24
N THR A 74 -5.60 -5.16 -6.49
CA THR A 74 -6.89 -4.63 -6.94
C THR A 74 -7.86 -4.72 -5.79
N VAL A 75 -8.46 -3.58 -5.42
CA VAL A 75 -9.43 -3.48 -4.34
C VAL A 75 -10.81 -3.24 -4.94
N ASP A 76 -11.80 -4.00 -4.49
CA ASP A 76 -13.20 -3.77 -4.84
C ASP A 76 -13.81 -2.72 -3.90
N LEU A 77 -14.09 -1.56 -4.47
CA LEU A 77 -14.67 -0.39 -3.82
C LEU A 77 -16.03 -0.04 -4.43
N SER A 78 -16.66 -0.96 -5.17
CA SER A 78 -17.95 -0.75 -5.84
C SER A 78 -19.10 -0.44 -4.87
N TRP A 79 -18.95 -0.81 -3.61
CA TRP A 79 -19.88 -0.55 -2.53
C TRP A 79 -19.71 0.85 -1.90
N MET A 80 -18.62 1.56 -2.19
CA MET A 80 -18.42 2.94 -1.74
C MET A 80 -19.20 3.92 -2.61
N LYS A 81 -19.70 4.99 -1.98
CA LYS A 81 -20.40 6.05 -2.71
C LYS A 81 -19.41 6.84 -3.57
N LYS A 82 -19.83 7.18 -4.77
CA LYS A 82 -19.10 8.11 -5.64
C LYS A 82 -18.90 9.45 -4.92
N GLY A 83 -17.71 10.04 -5.05
CA GLY A 83 -17.33 11.27 -4.37
C GLY A 83 -16.84 11.09 -2.94
N THR A 84 -16.81 9.85 -2.41
CA THR A 84 -16.16 9.57 -1.12
C THR A 84 -14.66 9.84 -1.23
N LYS A 85 -14.14 10.57 -0.25
CA LYS A 85 -12.70 10.72 -0.02
C LYS A 85 -12.18 9.56 0.83
N ILE A 86 -11.01 9.05 0.47
CA ILE A 86 -10.29 8.05 1.25
C ILE A 86 -8.82 8.44 1.38
N ASP A 87 -8.16 7.89 2.40
CA ASP A 87 -6.70 7.81 2.44
C ASP A 87 -6.29 6.35 2.18
N VAL A 88 -5.13 6.16 1.56
CA VAL A 88 -4.54 4.86 1.32
C VAL A 88 -3.23 4.75 2.08
N ILE A 89 -3.04 3.66 2.83
CA ILE A 89 -1.76 3.38 3.50
C ILE A 89 -1.12 2.17 2.84
N PHE A 90 0.11 2.36 2.38
CA PHE A 90 1.04 1.27 2.10
C PHE A 90 1.70 0.87 3.40
N ARG A 91 1.40 -0.34 3.89
CA ARG A 91 1.92 -0.85 5.16
C ARG A 91 2.85 -2.03 4.93
N ARG A 92 3.99 -1.98 5.61
CA ARG A 92 4.88 -3.11 5.87
C ARG A 92 4.79 -3.46 7.35
N CYS A 93 4.68 -4.73 7.70
CA CYS A 93 4.57 -5.14 9.10
C CYS A 93 5.31 -6.44 9.39
N ASN A 94 5.62 -6.70 10.66
CA ASN A 94 6.34 -7.91 11.08
C ASN A 94 5.41 -9.08 11.46
N GLN A 95 4.11 -8.87 11.60
CA GLN A 95 3.13 -9.92 11.87
C GLN A 95 2.23 -10.21 10.66
N ALA A 96 1.84 -11.48 10.52
CA ALA A 96 1.08 -11.99 9.37
C ALA A 96 -0.39 -11.51 9.30
N ASN A 97 -0.86 -10.79 10.32
CA ASN A 97 -2.20 -10.20 10.39
C ASN A 97 -2.23 -8.72 9.95
N GLY A 98 -1.10 -8.13 9.58
CA GLY A 98 -1.02 -6.71 9.23
C GLY A 98 -0.63 -5.78 10.38
N GLU A 99 -0.26 -6.32 11.55
CA GLU A 99 -0.01 -5.56 12.78
C GLU A 99 1.44 -5.71 13.30
N GLY A 100 1.70 -5.17 14.48
CA GLY A 100 2.99 -5.22 15.18
C GLY A 100 3.84 -3.98 14.88
N ALA A 101 5.14 -4.19 14.65
CA ALA A 101 6.01 -3.11 14.19
C ALA A 101 5.73 -2.85 12.71
N VAL A 102 5.39 -1.61 12.37
CA VAL A 102 4.97 -1.22 11.02
C VAL A 102 5.87 -0.13 10.43
N ASN A 103 6.02 -0.15 9.11
CA ASN A 103 6.45 0.97 8.30
C ASN A 103 5.27 1.36 7.41
N ASP A 104 4.82 2.60 7.51
CA ASP A 104 3.66 3.10 6.78
C ASP A 104 4.03 4.29 5.90
N VAL A 105 3.44 4.33 4.71
CA VAL A 105 3.35 5.55 3.88
C VAL A 105 1.88 5.80 3.59
N ARG A 106 1.38 6.98 3.98
CA ARG A 106 0.00 7.41 3.71
C ARG A 106 -0.05 8.31 2.49
N ILE A 107 -0.96 8.01 1.57
CA ILE A 107 -1.39 8.88 0.48
C ILE A 107 -2.80 9.35 0.85
N SER A 108 -2.93 10.63 1.19
CA SER A 108 -4.20 11.22 1.62
C SER A 108 -4.97 11.85 0.45
N ASP A 109 -6.25 12.17 0.71
CA ASP A 109 -7.09 12.99 -0.19
C ASP A 109 -7.35 12.35 -1.56
N ILE A 110 -7.50 11.03 -1.60
CA ILE A 110 -7.87 10.34 -2.84
C ILE A 110 -9.38 10.47 -3.05
N TYR A 111 -9.76 11.09 -4.16
CA TYR A 111 -11.16 11.31 -4.54
C TYR A 111 -11.65 10.17 -5.43
N LEU A 112 -12.64 9.41 -4.99
CA LEU A 112 -13.25 8.35 -5.81
C LEU A 112 -14.22 8.98 -6.80
N THR A 113 -13.75 9.24 -8.01
CA THR A 113 -14.58 9.73 -9.11
C THR A 113 -15.24 8.62 -9.93
N LEU A 114 -15.02 7.35 -9.52
CA LEU A 114 -15.52 6.11 -10.15
C LEU A 114 -17.06 6.15 -10.22
#